data_AF-A0A942C138-F1
#
_entry.id   AF-A0A942C138-F1
#
_cell.length_a   1.000
_cell.length_b   1.000
_cell.length_c   1.000
_cell.angle_alpha   90.00
_cell.angle_beta   90.00
_cell.angle_gamma   90.00
#
_symmetry.space_group_name_H-M   'P 1'
#
loop_
_entity.id
_entity.type
_entity.pdbx_description
1 polymer ?
#
loop_
_entity_poly.entity_id
_entity_poly.type
_entity_poly.pdbx_seq_one_letter_code
_entity_poly.pdbx_strand_id
1 'polypeptide(L)'
;MKTKFKPSTVVIASVLVTATLISVSSWLISRYERGVDVSVDYVNSPARNVGAVKPAMQKINAMEPDGEVFHTAKQVREASAILLAATLSNVQRRLGGRVPENVAEAANGVPVPGELVMRSAGIWESNEAIYYLRYRVTPIGFEVAVQPKNPGPKLLLRLDSRAGLECWQATKTGEVEVPAPFATLATFVGKGWAGQPLKTEEMNTQEKAALIAWAQLAAKE
;
A
#
# COMPACT_ATOMS: atom_id res chain seq x y z
N MET A 1 66.86 -0.55 11.36
CA MET A 1 66.11 -1.16 12.48
C MET A 1 64.78 -1.69 11.91
N LYS A 2 64.66 -2.99 11.63
CA LYS A 2 63.47 -3.57 10.97
C LYS A 2 62.47 -4.00 12.04
N THR A 3 61.35 -3.31 12.15
CA THR A 3 60.24 -3.64 13.05
C THR A 3 59.55 -4.91 12.56
N LYS A 4 59.73 -6.03 13.28
CA LYS A 4 59.02 -7.28 13.04
C LYS A 4 57.59 -7.15 13.60
N PHE A 5 56.62 -6.84 12.76
CA PHE A 5 55.22 -6.89 13.14
C PHE A 5 54.80 -8.35 13.33
N LYS A 6 54.18 -8.65 14.48
CA LYS A 6 53.63 -9.98 14.74
C LYS A 6 52.42 -10.20 13.81
N PRO A 7 52.27 -11.39 13.21
CA PRO A 7 51.17 -11.65 12.27
C PRO A 7 49.79 -11.46 12.90
N SER A 8 49.64 -11.65 14.21
CA SER A 8 48.38 -11.44 14.94
C SER A 8 47.93 -9.97 15.00
N THR A 9 48.84 -9.00 15.06
CA THR A 9 48.47 -7.57 15.06
C THR A 9 48.03 -7.08 13.68
N VAL A 10 48.53 -7.68 12.61
CA VAL A 10 48.13 -7.35 11.23
C VAL A 10 46.69 -7.80 10.96
N VAL A 11 46.30 -8.99 11.44
CA VAL A 11 44.94 -9.52 11.28
C VAL A 11 43.92 -8.75 12.11
N ILE A 12 44.26 -8.37 13.35
CA ILE A 12 43.34 -7.56 14.18
C ILE A 12 43.15 -6.16 13.59
N ALA A 13 44.21 -5.56 13.05
CA ALA A 13 44.13 -4.26 12.40
C ALA A 13 43.28 -4.31 11.13
N SER A 14 43.39 -5.36 10.30
CA SER A 14 42.58 -5.47 9.08
C SER A 14 41.09 -5.64 9.39
N VAL A 15 40.73 -6.45 10.39
CA VAL A 15 39.33 -6.66 10.81
C VAL A 15 38.71 -5.36 11.31
N LEU A 16 39.44 -4.58 12.12
CA LEU A 16 38.97 -3.29 12.63
C LEU A 16 38.77 -2.26 11.51
N VAL A 17 39.66 -2.23 10.51
CA VAL A 17 39.51 -1.34 9.35
C VAL A 17 38.29 -1.72 8.52
N THR A 18 38.04 -3.02 8.29
CA THR A 18 36.84 -3.45 7.55
C THR A 18 35.55 -3.17 8.31
N ALA A 19 35.51 -3.38 9.63
CA ALA A 19 34.31 -3.13 10.43
C ALA A 19 33.95 -1.63 10.50
N THR A 20 34.97 -0.77 10.57
CA THR A 20 34.77 0.69 10.55
C THR A 20 34.31 1.18 9.18
N LEU A 21 34.87 0.66 8.08
CA LEU A 21 34.41 0.97 6.72
C LEU A 21 32.94 0.60 6.48
N ILE A 22 32.52 -0.59 6.91
CA ILE A 22 31.12 -1.05 6.78
C ILE A 22 30.16 -0.20 7.62
N SER A 23 30.59 0.19 8.83
CA SER A 23 29.76 1.01 9.72
C SER A 23 29.61 2.44 9.20
N VAL A 24 30.68 3.02 8.65
CA VAL A 24 30.66 4.35 8.04
C VAL A 24 29.85 4.36 6.75
N SER A 25 29.94 3.33 5.91
CA SER A 25 29.12 3.24 4.69
C SER A 25 27.63 3.10 5.02
N SER A 26 27.28 2.27 6.00
CA SER A 26 25.89 2.11 6.47
C SER A 26 25.33 3.42 7.06
N TRP A 27 26.15 4.15 7.82
CA TRP A 27 25.77 5.46 8.36
C TRP A 27 25.60 6.54 7.28
N LEU A 28 26.45 6.56 6.24
CA LEU A 28 26.34 7.49 5.11
C LEU A 28 25.10 7.22 4.26
N ILE A 29 24.77 5.94 4.00
CA ILE A 29 23.56 5.56 3.25
C ILE A 29 22.30 5.98 4.02
N SER A 30 22.25 5.77 5.34
CA SER A 30 21.14 6.21 6.20
C SER A 30 20.92 7.74 6.24
N ARG A 31 21.95 8.53 5.90
CA ARG A 31 21.80 9.99 5.76
C ARG A 31 21.37 10.41 4.36
N TYR A 32 21.72 9.67 3.32
CA TYR A 32 21.33 9.98 1.94
C TYR A 32 19.83 9.70 1.70
N GLU A 33 19.28 8.65 2.31
CA GLU A 33 17.86 8.27 2.13
C GLU A 33 16.86 9.13 2.94
N ARG A 34 17.34 10.05 3.80
CA ARG A 34 16.47 10.95 4.58
C ARG A 34 15.98 12.18 3.81
N GLY A 35 16.25 12.28 2.51
CA GLY A 35 15.99 13.48 1.70
C GLY A 35 14.99 13.33 0.55
N VAL A 36 14.39 12.15 0.32
CA VAL A 36 13.37 12.02 -0.74
C VAL A 36 12.01 12.31 -0.13
N ASP A 37 11.71 13.59 0.00
CA ASP A 37 10.35 14.07 0.18
C ASP A 37 9.59 13.77 -1.13
N VAL A 38 8.82 12.68 -1.16
CA VAL A 38 7.87 12.43 -2.25
C VAL A 38 6.68 13.36 -2.03
N SER A 39 6.93 14.66 -2.15
CA SER A 39 5.87 15.64 -2.35
C SER A 39 5.35 15.41 -3.76
N VAL A 40 4.14 14.88 -3.85
CA VAL A 40 3.37 14.91 -5.11
C VAL A 40 3.04 16.38 -5.34
N ASP A 41 3.91 17.07 -6.07
CA ASP A 41 3.57 18.38 -6.62
C ASP A 41 2.41 18.17 -7.58
N TYR A 42 1.21 18.51 -7.13
CA TYR A 42 0.07 18.71 -8.00
C TYR A 42 0.52 19.73 -9.04
N VAL A 43 0.73 19.27 -10.27
CA VAL A 43 0.97 20.16 -11.41
C VAL A 43 -0.23 21.10 -11.45
N ASN A 44 -0.02 22.32 -10.98
CA ASN A 44 -0.98 23.41 -11.07
C ASN A 44 -1.28 23.59 -12.56
N SER A 45 -2.41 23.05 -13.01
CA SER A 45 -3.03 23.50 -14.25
C SER A 45 -3.12 25.03 -14.17
N PRO A 46 -2.62 25.78 -15.16
CA PRO A 46 -2.57 27.23 -15.07
C PRO A 46 -3.99 27.74 -14.82
N ALA A 47 -4.14 28.43 -13.69
CA ALA A 47 -5.37 29.04 -13.25
C ALA A 47 -5.98 29.85 -14.40
N ARG A 48 -7.12 29.39 -14.91
CA ARG A 48 -8.02 30.25 -15.66
C ARG A 48 -8.40 31.36 -14.69
N ASN A 49 -7.93 32.58 -14.94
CA ASN A 49 -8.26 33.78 -14.15
C ASN A 49 -9.78 33.92 -14.03
N VAL A 50 -10.34 33.42 -12.94
CA VAL A 50 -11.67 33.75 -12.46
C VAL A 50 -11.41 34.62 -11.24
N GLY A 51 -11.82 35.89 -11.31
CA GLY A 51 -11.51 36.91 -10.31
C GLY A 51 -11.74 36.44 -8.89
N ALA A 52 -10.90 36.94 -7.98
CA ALA A 52 -10.90 36.60 -6.56
C ALA A 52 -12.28 36.85 -5.90
N VAL A 53 -13.14 35.86 -5.96
CA VAL A 53 -14.30 35.74 -5.06
C VAL A 53 -13.75 35.11 -3.80
N LYS A 54 -13.65 35.88 -2.71
CA LYS A 54 -13.48 35.32 -1.37
C LYS A 54 -14.55 34.24 -1.21
N PRO A 55 -14.22 32.95 -1.04
CA PRO A 55 -15.25 31.97 -0.74
C PRO A 55 -15.76 32.33 0.66
N ALA A 56 -16.90 33.00 0.71
CA ALA A 56 -17.75 32.94 1.88
C ALA A 56 -18.01 31.44 2.06
N MET A 57 -17.35 30.85 3.04
CA MET A 57 -17.54 29.46 3.44
C MET A 57 -18.92 29.39 4.07
N GLN A 58 -19.94 29.45 3.21
CA GLN A 58 -21.29 29.08 3.54
C GLN A 58 -21.15 27.61 3.90
N LYS A 59 -21.20 27.29 5.20
CA LYS A 59 -21.50 25.94 5.66
C LYS A 59 -22.88 25.62 5.13
N ILE A 60 -22.94 25.24 3.86
CA ILE A 60 -23.97 24.35 3.38
C ILE A 60 -23.74 23.13 4.26
N ASN A 61 -24.66 22.91 5.21
CA ASN A 61 -24.84 21.60 5.79
C ASN A 61 -25.25 20.71 4.62
N ALA A 62 -24.28 20.32 3.80
CA ALA A 62 -24.45 19.35 2.75
C ALA A 62 -24.82 18.10 3.52
N MET A 63 -26.11 17.76 3.49
CA MET A 63 -26.61 16.50 3.99
C MET A 63 -25.72 15.44 3.38
N GLU A 64 -24.93 14.78 4.24
CA GLU A 64 -23.99 13.77 3.80
C GLU A 64 -24.82 12.72 3.04
N PRO A 65 -24.43 12.35 1.81
CA PRO A 65 -25.20 11.39 1.04
C PRO A 65 -25.34 10.10 1.87
N ASP A 66 -26.53 9.85 2.39
CA ASP A 66 -26.78 8.67 3.22
C ASP A 66 -27.38 7.56 2.35
N GLY A 67 -26.90 6.34 2.53
CA GLY A 67 -27.36 5.15 1.80
C GLY A 67 -26.29 4.09 1.59
N GLU A 68 -26.73 2.84 1.43
CA GLU A 68 -25.87 1.66 1.28
C GLU A 68 -24.84 1.81 0.15
N VAL A 69 -25.23 2.42 -0.97
CA VAL A 69 -24.34 2.64 -2.13
C VAL A 69 -23.21 3.60 -1.78
N PHE A 70 -23.50 4.67 -1.05
CA PHE A 70 -22.48 5.64 -0.62
C PHE A 70 -21.50 4.99 0.36
N HIS A 71 -22.02 4.29 1.36
CA HIS A 71 -21.21 3.56 2.35
C HIS A 71 -20.32 2.52 1.70
N THR A 72 -20.87 1.74 0.76
CA THR A 72 -20.10 0.75 -0.02
C THR A 72 -19.02 1.43 -0.85
N ALA A 73 -19.32 2.54 -1.52
CA ALA A 73 -18.33 3.28 -2.31
C ALA A 73 -17.21 3.86 -1.44
N LYS A 74 -17.54 4.40 -0.25
CA LYS A 74 -16.56 4.87 0.74
C LYS A 74 -15.66 3.73 1.20
N GLN A 75 -16.24 2.57 1.52
CA GLN A 75 -15.49 1.37 1.91
C GLN A 75 -14.57 0.85 0.81
N VAL A 76 -15.03 0.83 -0.46
CA VAL A 76 -14.18 0.46 -1.61
C VAL A 76 -13.02 1.43 -1.75
N ARG A 77 -13.25 2.74 -1.59
CA ARG A 77 -12.19 3.76 -1.64
C ARG A 77 -11.16 3.56 -0.53
N GLU A 78 -11.62 3.38 0.71
CA GLU A 78 -10.76 3.15 1.87
C GLU A 78 -9.95 1.86 1.73
N ALA A 79 -10.60 0.76 1.36
CA ALA A 79 -9.93 -0.52 1.13
C ALA A 79 -8.91 -0.45 -0.03
N SER A 80 -9.23 0.25 -1.11
CA SER A 80 -8.32 0.48 -2.23
C SER A 80 -7.10 1.30 -1.80
N ALA A 81 -7.30 2.34 -0.99
CA ALA A 81 -6.22 3.16 -0.46
C ALA A 81 -5.27 2.34 0.43
N ILE A 82 -5.80 1.51 1.32
CA ILE A 82 -5.00 0.58 2.14
C ILE A 82 -4.23 -0.38 1.24
N LEU A 83 -4.90 -1.01 0.28
CA LEU A 83 -4.30 -2.01 -0.62
C LEU A 83 -3.16 -1.41 -1.45
N LEU A 84 -3.39 -0.23 -2.03
CA LEU A 84 -2.39 0.49 -2.83
C LEU A 84 -1.21 0.94 -1.97
N ALA A 85 -1.47 1.56 -0.82
CA ALA A 85 -0.42 2.02 0.09
C ALA A 85 0.44 0.86 0.59
N ALA A 86 -0.19 -0.26 0.98
CA ALA A 86 0.52 -1.46 1.40
C ALA A 86 1.36 -2.03 0.24
N THR A 87 0.79 -2.13 -0.96
CA THR A 87 1.51 -2.65 -2.13
C THR A 87 2.72 -1.79 -2.46
N LEU A 88 2.53 -0.48 -2.63
CA LEU A 88 3.60 0.45 -2.99
C LEU A 88 4.70 0.50 -1.93
N SER A 89 4.34 0.56 -0.65
CA SER A 89 5.30 0.56 0.46
C SER A 89 6.16 -0.70 0.47
N ASN A 90 5.55 -1.86 0.21
CA ASN A 90 6.26 -3.14 0.23
C ASN A 90 7.03 -3.42 -1.07
N VAL A 91 6.57 -2.91 -2.21
CA VAL A 91 7.37 -2.89 -3.44
C VAL A 91 8.63 -2.06 -3.24
N GLN A 92 8.50 -0.85 -2.67
CA GLN A 92 9.65 0.01 -2.37
C GLN A 92 10.65 -0.69 -1.43
N ARG A 93 10.17 -1.33 -0.36
CA ARG A 93 11.03 -2.11 0.55
C ARG A 93 11.76 -3.23 -0.16
N ARG A 94 11.07 -3.93 -1.06
CA ARG A 94 11.65 -5.04 -1.81
C ARG A 94 12.74 -4.56 -2.78
N LEU A 95 12.55 -3.41 -3.42
CA LEU A 95 13.59 -2.77 -4.22
C LEU A 95 14.81 -2.40 -3.35
N GLY A 96 14.58 -1.97 -2.11
CA GLY A 96 15.63 -1.78 -1.09
C GLY A 96 16.15 -3.07 -0.44
N GLY A 97 15.83 -4.26 -0.97
CA GLY A 97 16.33 -5.55 -0.45
C GLY A 97 15.65 -6.06 0.82
N ARG A 98 14.58 -5.41 1.31
CA ARG A 98 13.81 -5.84 2.48
C ARG A 98 12.47 -6.43 2.08
N VAL A 99 12.27 -7.73 2.31
CA VAL A 99 10.99 -8.40 2.10
C VAL A 99 10.30 -8.59 3.44
N PRO A 100 9.06 -8.13 3.65
CA PRO A 100 8.32 -8.40 4.87
C PRO A 100 8.04 -9.89 4.99
N GLU A 101 8.19 -10.46 6.18
CA GLU A 101 7.89 -11.89 6.41
C GLU A 101 6.44 -12.14 6.80
N ASN A 102 5.78 -11.13 7.37
CA ASN A 102 4.44 -11.24 7.93
C ASN A 102 3.64 -9.94 7.74
N VAL A 103 2.34 -10.01 8.04
CA VAL A 103 1.43 -8.85 7.90
C VAL A 103 1.83 -7.68 8.79
N ALA A 104 2.43 -7.92 9.96
CA ALA A 104 2.80 -6.84 10.87
C ALA A 104 3.93 -5.99 10.29
N GLU A 105 4.94 -6.65 9.70
CA GLU A 105 5.99 -5.97 8.95
C GLU A 105 5.46 -5.31 7.68
N ALA A 106 4.57 -5.99 6.96
CA ALA A 106 3.99 -5.46 5.72
C ALA A 106 3.12 -4.21 5.98
N ALA A 107 2.41 -4.16 7.11
CA ALA A 107 1.56 -3.05 7.53
C ALA A 107 2.33 -1.91 8.21
N ASN A 108 3.53 -2.18 8.73
CA ASN A 108 4.33 -1.16 9.40
C ASN A 108 4.53 0.04 8.47
N GLY A 109 4.35 1.27 8.95
CA GLY A 109 4.58 2.49 8.18
C GLY A 109 3.77 2.66 6.90
N VAL A 110 2.68 1.90 6.71
CA VAL A 110 1.78 2.08 5.55
C VAL A 110 0.97 3.37 5.75
N PRO A 111 1.12 4.38 4.87
CA PRO A 111 0.36 5.62 4.99
C PRO A 111 -1.05 5.40 4.44
N VAL A 112 -2.07 5.59 5.26
CA VAL A 112 -3.47 5.53 4.82
C VAL A 112 -4.12 6.91 4.92
N PRO A 113 -4.87 7.36 3.91
CA PRO A 113 -5.52 8.67 3.93
C PRO A 113 -6.77 8.67 4.82
N GLY A 114 -7.12 9.85 5.33
CA GLY A 114 -8.44 10.14 5.89
C GLY A 114 -8.65 9.72 7.35
N GLU A 115 -9.84 9.21 7.64
CA GLU A 115 -10.35 8.88 8.99
C GLU A 115 -9.91 7.50 9.49
N LEU A 116 -9.05 6.80 8.74
CA LEU A 116 -8.61 5.44 9.06
C LEU A 116 -7.60 5.45 10.20
N VAL A 117 -7.97 4.82 11.32
CA VAL A 117 -7.10 4.64 12.48
C VAL A 117 -6.58 3.21 12.52
N MET A 118 -5.26 3.04 12.50
CA MET A 118 -4.65 1.72 12.71
C MET A 118 -4.85 1.29 14.16
N ARG A 119 -5.54 0.18 14.39
CA ARG A 119 -5.79 -0.38 15.73
C ARG A 119 -4.74 -1.38 16.15
N SER A 120 -4.31 -2.19 15.20
CA SER A 120 -3.22 -3.14 15.35
C SER A 120 -2.55 -3.36 14.01
N ALA A 121 -1.43 -4.07 14.00
CA ALA A 121 -0.71 -4.33 12.76
C ALA A 121 -1.61 -5.07 11.76
N GLY A 122 -1.85 -4.45 10.61
CA GLY A 122 -2.74 -4.98 9.57
C GLY A 122 -4.24 -4.75 9.81
N ILE A 123 -4.64 -3.98 10.82
CA ILE A 123 -6.05 -3.68 11.10
C ILE A 123 -6.26 -2.17 11.19
N TRP A 124 -7.11 -1.65 10.30
CA TRP A 124 -7.57 -0.26 10.34
C TRP A 124 -9.06 -0.20 10.62
N GLU A 125 -9.50 0.90 11.21
CA GLU A 125 -10.90 1.13 11.52
C GLU A 125 -11.27 2.56 11.09
N SER A 126 -12.41 2.68 10.42
CA SER A 126 -13.10 3.97 10.21
C SER A 126 -14.43 3.97 10.96
N ASN A 127 -15.19 5.06 10.83
CA ASN A 127 -16.54 5.12 11.41
C ASN A 127 -17.47 4.04 10.83
N GLU A 128 -17.24 3.60 9.59
CA GLU A 128 -18.15 2.71 8.85
C GLU A 128 -17.73 1.24 8.84
N ALA A 129 -16.43 0.93 8.98
CA ALA A 129 -15.95 -0.44 8.82
C ALA A 129 -14.63 -0.72 9.54
N ILE A 130 -14.32 -2.01 9.66
CA ILE A 130 -13.01 -2.53 10.05
C ILE A 130 -12.38 -3.19 8.83
N TYR A 131 -11.11 -2.88 8.60
CA TYR A 131 -10.32 -3.31 7.45
C TYR A 131 -9.19 -4.21 7.92
N TYR A 132 -9.14 -5.43 7.38
CA TYR A 132 -8.11 -6.41 7.68
C TYR A 132 -7.22 -6.60 6.46
N LEU A 133 -5.99 -6.11 6.55
CA LEU A 133 -4.96 -6.44 5.58
C LEU A 133 -4.49 -7.87 5.81
N ARG A 134 -4.35 -8.60 4.72
CA ARG A 134 -3.75 -9.92 4.66
C ARG A 134 -2.59 -9.85 3.69
N TYR A 135 -1.51 -10.52 4.04
CA TYR A 135 -0.28 -10.50 3.28
C TYR A 135 0.24 -11.92 3.13
N ARG A 136 0.77 -12.23 1.95
CA ARG A 136 1.48 -13.47 1.65
C ARG A 136 2.77 -13.12 0.94
N VAL A 137 3.87 -13.73 1.37
CA VAL A 137 5.21 -13.51 0.82
C VAL A 137 5.37 -14.12 -0.58
N THR A 138 4.93 -15.37 -0.75
CA THR A 138 5.15 -16.14 -1.98
C THR A 138 3.89 -16.94 -2.39
N PRO A 139 3.33 -16.72 -3.60
CA PRO A 139 3.57 -15.54 -4.43
C PRO A 139 3.09 -14.28 -3.70
N ILE A 140 3.77 -13.16 -3.95
CA ILE A 140 3.47 -11.90 -3.26
C ILE A 140 2.02 -11.50 -3.52
N GLY A 141 1.30 -11.21 -2.45
CA GLY A 141 -0.10 -10.84 -2.54
C GLY A 141 -0.56 -10.06 -1.32
N PHE A 142 -1.52 -9.19 -1.58
CA PHE A 142 -2.20 -8.38 -0.57
C PHE A 142 -3.70 -8.55 -0.73
N GLU A 143 -4.43 -8.67 0.39
CA GLU A 143 -5.88 -8.58 0.40
C GLU A 143 -6.32 -7.62 1.49
N VAL A 144 -7.40 -6.89 1.25
CA VAL A 144 -8.09 -6.12 2.27
C VAL A 144 -9.50 -6.67 2.39
N ALA A 145 -9.80 -7.33 3.51
CA ALA A 145 -11.15 -7.76 3.86
C ALA A 145 -11.84 -6.66 4.68
N VAL A 146 -13.05 -6.29 4.28
CA VAL A 146 -13.84 -5.23 4.90
C VAL A 146 -14.99 -5.85 5.68
N GLN A 147 -15.06 -5.53 6.96
CA GLN A 147 -16.18 -5.85 7.83
C GLN A 147 -16.95 -4.56 8.13
N PRO A 148 -18.12 -4.35 7.50
CA PRO A 148 -18.93 -3.16 7.75
C PRO A 148 -19.51 -3.21 9.18
N LYS A 149 -19.63 -2.05 9.81
CA LYS A 149 -20.26 -1.85 11.13
C LYS A 149 -21.77 -1.64 11.01
N ASN A 150 -22.18 -0.95 9.95
CA ASN A 150 -23.57 -0.77 9.57
C ASN A 150 -24.01 -1.90 8.62
N PRO A 151 -25.33 -2.16 8.47
CA PRO A 151 -25.83 -3.11 7.49
C PRO A 151 -25.31 -2.78 6.09
N GLY A 152 -24.58 -3.71 5.50
CA GLY A 152 -23.97 -3.56 4.19
C GLY A 152 -23.23 -4.82 3.78
N PRO A 153 -22.89 -4.95 2.49
CA PRO A 153 -22.20 -6.12 2.00
C PRO A 153 -20.75 -6.13 2.50
N LYS A 154 -20.24 -7.31 2.85
CA LYS A 154 -18.79 -7.47 3.07
C LYS A 154 -18.05 -7.35 1.74
N LEU A 155 -16.89 -6.71 1.78
CA LEU A 155 -16.04 -6.50 0.61
C LEU A 155 -14.69 -7.17 0.81
N LEU A 156 -14.07 -7.60 -0.28
CA LEU A 156 -12.69 -8.06 -0.29
C LEU A 156 -12.02 -7.57 -1.58
N LEU A 157 -10.94 -6.81 -1.43
CA LEU A 157 -10.08 -6.43 -2.55
C LEU A 157 -8.81 -7.26 -2.46
N ARG A 158 -8.35 -7.79 -3.58
CA ARG A 158 -7.12 -8.58 -3.68
C ARG A 158 -6.25 -8.04 -4.79
N LEU A 159 -4.96 -7.89 -4.52
CA LEU A 159 -3.94 -7.74 -5.52
C LEU A 159 -2.94 -8.89 -5.38
N ASP A 160 -2.95 -9.79 -6.37
CA ASP A 160 -2.03 -10.92 -6.45
C ASP A 160 -1.27 -10.83 -7.78
N SER A 161 0.04 -11.06 -7.72
CA SER A 161 0.92 -11.20 -8.89
C SER A 161 0.40 -12.13 -9.99
N ARG A 162 -0.47 -13.11 -9.68
CA ARG A 162 -1.02 -14.07 -10.64
C ARG A 162 -2.35 -13.66 -11.26
N ALA A 163 -3.22 -13.04 -10.48
CA ALA A 163 -4.61 -12.77 -10.85
C ALA A 163 -4.87 -11.28 -11.14
N GLY A 164 -3.93 -10.40 -10.80
CA GLY A 164 -4.13 -8.96 -10.87
C GLY A 164 -5.01 -8.45 -9.73
N LEU A 165 -5.73 -7.37 -9.99
CA LEU A 165 -6.63 -6.71 -9.04
C LEU A 165 -8.03 -7.33 -9.15
N GLU A 166 -8.53 -7.87 -8.05
CA GLU A 166 -9.87 -8.43 -7.93
C GLU A 166 -10.67 -7.69 -6.85
N CYS A 167 -11.97 -7.54 -7.08
CA CYS A 167 -12.92 -7.05 -6.09
C CYS A 167 -14.03 -8.08 -5.92
N TRP A 168 -14.33 -8.43 -4.67
CA TRP A 168 -15.33 -9.42 -4.30
C TRP A 168 -16.31 -8.79 -3.31
N GLN A 169 -17.59 -9.08 -3.51
CA GLN A 169 -18.67 -8.62 -2.65
C GLN A 169 -19.54 -9.79 -2.23
N ALA A 170 -19.92 -9.84 -0.95
CA ALA A 170 -20.90 -10.81 -0.46
C ALA A 170 -22.27 -10.55 -1.12
N THR A 171 -22.90 -11.61 -1.65
CA THR A 171 -24.20 -11.50 -2.36
C THR A 171 -25.40 -11.32 -1.44
N LYS A 172 -25.21 -11.52 -0.13
CA LYS A 172 -26.25 -11.37 0.89
C LYS A 172 -25.74 -10.52 2.04
N THR A 173 -26.61 -9.66 2.55
CA THR A 173 -26.38 -8.87 3.76
C THR A 173 -26.65 -9.77 4.97
N GLY A 174 -25.66 -9.96 5.86
CA GLY A 174 -25.77 -10.82 7.05
C GLY A 174 -24.51 -11.63 7.38
N GLU A 175 -24.68 -12.80 7.99
CA GLU A 175 -23.61 -13.75 8.35
C GLU A 175 -23.05 -14.49 7.12
N VAL A 176 -22.46 -13.74 6.19
CA VAL A 176 -21.57 -14.32 5.19
C VAL A 176 -20.19 -14.43 5.80
N GLU A 177 -19.67 -15.65 5.87
CA GLU A 177 -18.33 -15.90 6.38
C GLU A 177 -17.30 -15.29 5.43
N VAL A 178 -16.35 -14.53 6.00
CA VAL A 178 -15.22 -14.00 5.23
C VAL A 178 -14.32 -15.17 4.86
N PRO A 179 -13.99 -15.38 3.57
CA PRO A 179 -13.11 -16.47 3.17
C PRO A 179 -11.76 -16.39 3.88
N ALA A 180 -11.10 -17.55 4.02
CA ALA A 180 -9.72 -17.60 4.47
C ALA A 180 -8.81 -16.73 3.57
N PRO A 181 -7.68 -16.22 4.08
CA PRO A 181 -6.72 -15.46 3.29
C PRO A 181 -6.35 -16.19 2.00
N PHE A 182 -6.42 -15.49 0.87
CA PHE A 182 -6.04 -16.02 -0.45
C PHE A 182 -6.80 -17.28 -0.87
N ALA A 183 -8.06 -17.42 -0.44
CA ALA A 183 -8.92 -18.51 -0.87
C ALA A 183 -9.16 -18.52 -2.39
N THR A 184 -9.45 -19.70 -2.94
CA THR A 184 -9.66 -19.89 -4.37
C THR A 184 -11.01 -19.35 -4.83
N LEU A 185 -11.15 -19.09 -6.13
CA LEU A 185 -12.41 -18.67 -6.75
C LEU A 185 -13.61 -19.55 -6.33
N ALA A 186 -13.42 -20.88 -6.35
CA ALA A 186 -14.45 -21.83 -5.95
C ALA A 186 -14.91 -21.62 -4.49
N THR A 187 -13.99 -21.28 -3.59
CA THR A 187 -14.32 -20.96 -2.20
C THR A 187 -15.12 -19.65 -2.08
N PHE A 188 -14.79 -18.62 -2.87
CA PHE A 188 -15.55 -17.37 -2.90
C PHE A 188 -16.99 -17.62 -3.35
N VAL A 189 -17.16 -18.24 -4.52
CA VAL A 189 -18.48 -18.55 -5.08
C VAL A 189 -19.28 -19.44 -4.14
N GLY A 190 -18.64 -20.49 -3.59
CA GLY A 190 -19.27 -21.41 -2.64
C GLY A 190 -19.70 -20.76 -1.33
N LYS A 191 -19.01 -19.70 -0.88
CA LYS A 191 -19.39 -18.88 0.29
C LYS A 191 -20.35 -17.74 -0.05
N GLY A 192 -20.87 -17.68 -1.28
CA GLY A 192 -21.83 -16.66 -1.69
C GLY A 192 -21.20 -15.29 -1.97
N TRP A 193 -19.96 -15.25 -2.46
CA TRP A 193 -19.32 -14.04 -2.94
C TRP A 193 -19.37 -13.94 -4.47
N ALA A 194 -19.54 -12.72 -4.97
CA ALA A 194 -19.55 -12.42 -6.39
C ALA A 194 -18.45 -11.41 -6.73
N GLY A 195 -17.75 -11.66 -7.83
CA GLY A 195 -16.74 -10.75 -8.36
C GLY A 195 -17.42 -9.49 -8.89
N GLN A 196 -16.89 -8.33 -8.52
CA GLN A 196 -17.36 -7.03 -8.97
C GLN A 196 -16.41 -6.49 -10.05
N PRO A 197 -16.93 -6.06 -11.21
CA PRO A 197 -16.10 -5.43 -12.22
C PRO A 197 -15.58 -4.10 -11.68
N LEU A 198 -14.26 -3.96 -11.61
CA LEU A 198 -13.64 -2.67 -11.35
C LEU A 198 -13.63 -1.90 -12.67
N LYS A 199 -14.30 -0.74 -12.69
CA LYS A 199 -14.22 0.18 -13.82
C LYS A 199 -12.81 0.77 -13.85
N THR A 200 -11.94 0.18 -14.66
CA THR A 200 -10.72 0.82 -15.11
C THR A 200 -11.06 1.69 -16.31
N GLU A 201 -10.73 2.99 -16.25
CA GLU A 201 -10.61 3.73 -17.51
C GLU A 201 -9.52 3.04 -18.33
N GLU A 202 -9.82 2.75 -19.60
CA GLU A 202 -8.81 2.21 -20.48
C GLU A 202 -7.72 3.26 -20.66
N MET A 203 -6.55 3.01 -20.06
CA MET A 203 -5.36 3.81 -20.35
C MET A 203 -5.15 3.83 -21.85
N ASN A 204 -4.99 5.03 -22.40
CA ASN A 204 -4.72 5.18 -23.81
C ASN A 204 -3.35 4.56 -24.16
N THR A 205 -3.12 4.31 -25.45
CA THR A 205 -1.91 3.62 -25.92
C THR A 205 -0.62 4.35 -25.51
N GLN A 206 -0.68 5.68 -25.39
CA GLN A 206 0.46 6.51 -25.03
C GLN A 206 0.81 6.38 -23.54
N GLU A 207 -0.19 6.36 -22.65
CA GLU A 207 -0.02 6.12 -21.21
C GLU A 207 0.52 4.72 -20.94
N LYS A 208 0.01 3.71 -21.67
CA LYS A 208 0.53 2.33 -21.59
C LYS A 208 2.01 2.26 -21.97
N ALA A 209 2.39 2.92 -23.07
CA ALA A 209 3.78 2.96 -23.52
C ALA A 209 4.69 3.65 -22.51
N ALA A 210 4.25 4.77 -21.93
CA ALA A 210 5.00 5.51 -20.90
C ALA A 210 5.20 4.66 -19.64
N LEU A 211 4.17 3.96 -19.17
CA LEU A 211 4.26 3.09 -17.99
C LEU A 211 5.23 1.91 -18.22
N ILE A 212 5.17 1.28 -19.40
CA ILE A 212 6.08 0.19 -19.77
C ILE A 212 7.53 0.70 -19.83
N ALA A 213 7.76 1.85 -20.45
CA ALA A 213 9.10 2.44 -20.53
C ALA A 213 9.67 2.75 -19.13
N TRP A 214 8.85 3.30 -18.23
CA TRP A 214 9.23 3.53 -16.84
C TRP A 214 9.56 2.22 -16.11
N ALA A 215 8.73 1.18 -16.25
CA ALA A 215 8.96 -0.11 -15.61
C ALA A 215 10.24 -0.80 -16.11
N GLN A 216 10.58 -0.64 -17.40
CA GLN A 216 11.82 -1.16 -17.97
C GLN A 216 13.07 -0.43 -17.49
N LEU A 217 12.97 0.87 -17.21
CA LEU A 217 14.05 1.64 -16.60
C LEU A 217 14.28 1.18 -15.16
N ALA A 218 13.22 1.05 -14.37
CA ALA A 218 13.29 0.61 -12.98
C ALA A 218 13.80 -0.84 -12.81
N ALA A 219 13.75 -1.68 -13.85
CA ALA A 219 14.25 -3.05 -13.82
C ALA A 219 15.74 -3.19 -14.18
N LYS A 220 16.39 -2.10 -14.64
CA LYS A 220 17.81 -2.09 -15.03
C LYS A 220 18.75 -1.54 -13.96
N GLU A 221 18.21 -0.92 -12.92
CA GLU A 221 18.92 -0.46 -11.72
C GLU A 221 18.90 -1.56 -10.65
#